data_AF-A0AA38FXA3-F1
#
_entry.id   AF-A0AA38FXA3-F1
#
_cell.length_a   1.000
_cell.length_b   1.000
_cell.length_c   1.000
_cell.angle_alpha   90.00
_cell.angle_beta   90.00
_cell.angle_gamma   90.00
#
_symmetry.space_group_name_H-M   'P 1'
#
loop_
_entity.id
_entity.type
_entity.pdbx_description
1 polymer ?
#
loop_
_entity_poly.entity_id
_entity_poly.type
_entity_poly.pdbx_seq_one_letter_code
_entity_poly.pdbx_strand_id
1 'polypeptide(L)'
;NQNRLNSVIADLVRERLRLLPQSPLYLSKFRTAGPHSRGFGLVYDTKEAAMACEPSYKLRKMGVAVAKQDSGKKKNKAAKKIA
;
A
#
# COMPACT_ATOMS: atom_id res chain seq x y z
N ASN A 1 -8.70 18.53 6.11
CA ASN A 1 -7.66 17.99 5.19
C ASN A 1 -8.11 16.59 4.75
N GLN A 2 -8.57 16.45 3.50
CA GLN A 2 -9.20 15.23 2.98
C GLN A 2 -8.29 13.99 3.11
N ASN A 3 -6.99 14.17 2.95
CA ASN A 3 -6.01 13.08 3.00
C ASN A 3 -5.92 12.43 4.39
N ARG A 4 -6.12 13.23 5.45
CA ARG A 4 -6.08 12.76 6.84
C ARG A 4 -7.35 11.98 7.21
N LEU A 5 -8.50 12.33 6.65
CA LEU A 5 -9.73 11.56 6.83
C LEU A 5 -9.64 10.20 6.12
N ASN A 6 -9.13 10.19 4.88
CA ASN A 6 -8.93 8.96 4.12
C ASN A 6 -7.97 7.98 4.83
N SER A 7 -6.92 8.48 5.49
CA SER A 7 -5.98 7.63 6.24
C SER A 7 -6.64 7.02 7.48
N VAL A 8 -7.37 7.82 8.26
CA VAL A 8 -8.08 7.32 9.46
C VAL A 8 -9.09 6.24 9.11
N ILE A 9 -9.83 6.41 8.01
CA ILE A 9 -10.79 5.40 7.52
C ILE A 9 -10.07 4.12 7.11
N ALA A 10 -8.93 4.23 6.42
CA ALA A 10 -8.14 3.07 6.02
C ALA A 10 -7.62 2.28 7.23
N ASP A 11 -7.18 2.97 8.29
CA ASP A 11 -6.73 2.35 9.53
C ASP A 11 -7.88 1.68 10.28
N LEU A 12 -9.04 2.34 10.38
CA LEU A 12 -10.22 1.79 11.05
C LEU A 12 -10.73 0.52 10.37
N VAL A 13 -10.75 0.50 9.03
CA VAL A 13 -11.14 -0.68 8.26
C VAL A 13 -10.10 -1.79 8.42
N ARG A 14 -8.81 -1.45 8.48
CA ARG A 14 -7.74 -2.43 8.72
C ARG A 14 -7.89 -3.10 10.09
N GLU A 15 -8.14 -2.35 11.16
CA GLU A 15 -8.36 -2.93 12.49
C GLU A 15 -9.59 -3.84 12.51
N ARG A 16 -10.67 -3.44 11.85
CA ARG A 16 -11.88 -4.25 11.78
C ARG A 16 -11.68 -5.56 11.02
N LEU A 17 -10.87 -5.55 9.97
CA LEU A 17 -10.54 -6.75 9.19
C LEU A 17 -9.57 -7.68 9.91
N ARG A 18 -8.73 -7.18 10.83
CA ARG A 18 -7.87 -8.03 11.68
C ARG A 18 -8.66 -8.92 12.63
N LEU A 19 -9.88 -8.53 12.99
CA LEU A 19 -10.77 -9.35 13.81
C LEU A 19 -11.37 -10.53 13.03
N LEU A 20 -11.22 -10.55 11.71
CA LEU A 20 -11.64 -11.68 10.89
C LEU A 20 -10.53 -12.75 10.89
N PRO A 21 -10.89 -14.03 11.05
CA PRO A 21 -9.95 -15.13 11.32
C PRO A 21 -8.98 -15.47 10.16
N GLN A 22 -9.06 -14.80 9.00
CA GLN A 22 -8.33 -15.17 7.78
C GLN A 22 -7.55 -14.00 7.13
N SER A 23 -7.19 -12.93 7.84
CA SER A 23 -6.72 -11.68 7.20
C SER A 23 -5.24 -11.34 7.46
N PRO A 24 -4.29 -11.49 6.50
CA PRO A 24 -2.91 -11.06 6.64
C PRO A 24 -2.61 -9.68 6.01
N LEU A 25 -3.37 -9.20 5.01
CA LEU A 25 -3.08 -7.90 4.40
C LEU A 25 -4.27 -7.24 3.72
N TYR A 26 -4.48 -5.96 4.04
CA TYR A 26 -5.56 -5.14 3.52
C TYR A 26 -5.04 -4.00 2.65
N LEU A 27 -5.46 -3.95 1.39
CA LEU A 27 -5.15 -2.82 0.53
C LEU A 27 -6.40 -2.02 0.18
N SER A 28 -6.37 -0.71 0.40
CA SER A 28 -7.54 0.14 0.13
C SER A 28 -7.26 1.47 -0.51
N LYS A 29 -8.26 1.91 -1.28
CA LYS A 29 -8.41 3.30 -1.72
C LYS A 29 -9.82 3.74 -1.36
N PHE A 30 -9.91 4.69 -0.45
CA PHE A 30 -11.18 5.32 -0.06
C PHE A 30 -11.27 6.72 -0.67
N ARG A 31 -12.45 7.01 -1.21
CA ARG A 31 -12.88 8.35 -1.58
C ARG A 31 -14.00 8.75 -0.63
N THR A 32 -13.74 9.74 0.20
CA THR A 32 -14.76 10.39 1.00
C THR A 32 -15.50 11.43 0.15
N ALA A 33 -16.83 11.36 0.14
CA ALA A 33 -17.73 12.30 -0.52
C ALA A 33 -18.85 12.68 0.46
N GLY A 34 -18.73 13.85 1.10
CA GLY A 34 -19.66 14.29 2.14
C GLY A 34 -19.62 13.38 3.38
N PRO A 35 -20.78 12.94 3.92
CA PRO A 35 -20.84 12.10 5.12
C PRO A 35 -20.47 10.63 4.86
N HIS A 36 -20.31 10.24 3.59
CA HIS A 36 -20.06 8.85 3.21
C HIS A 36 -18.67 8.68 2.60
N SER A 37 -18.07 7.53 2.87
CA SER A 37 -16.80 7.12 2.27
C SER A 37 -16.99 5.80 1.55
N ARG A 38 -16.62 5.78 0.27
CA ARG A 38 -16.68 4.59 -0.57
C ARG A 38 -15.27 4.21 -1.00
N GLY A 39 -14.99 2.93 -1.06
CA GLY A 39 -13.67 2.44 -1.46
C GLY A 39 -13.70 0.96 -1.77
N PHE A 40 -12.57 0.50 -2.29
CA PHE A 40 -12.34 -0.92 -2.54
C PHE A 40 -11.27 -1.42 -1.58
N GLY A 41 -11.46 -2.66 -1.16
CA GLY A 41 -10.56 -3.40 -0.29
C GLY A 41 -10.15 -4.70 -0.94
N LEU A 42 -8.85 -5.00 -0.96
CA LEU A 42 -8.33 -6.32 -1.32
C LEU A 42 -7.88 -7.03 -0.04
N VAL A 43 -8.32 -8.29 0.10
CA VAL A 43 -7.94 -9.19 1.18
C VAL A 43 -7.28 -10.40 0.53
N TYR A 44 -6.08 -10.72 0.99
CA TYR A 44 -5.31 -11.88 0.52
C TYR A 44 -5.33 -12.96 1.59
N ASP A 45 -5.16 -14.24 1.24
CA ASP A 45 -5.08 -15.31 2.24
C ASP A 45 -3.71 -15.36 2.93
N THR A 46 -2.66 -14.91 2.26
CA THR A 46 -1.28 -14.90 2.77
C THR A 46 -0.54 -13.61 2.42
N LYS A 47 0.51 -13.29 3.19
CA LYS A 47 1.37 -12.12 2.96
C LYS A 47 2.14 -12.25 1.64
N GLU A 48 2.53 -13.48 1.31
CA GLU A 48 3.27 -13.86 0.12
C GLU A 48 2.45 -13.62 -1.14
N ALA A 49 1.16 -13.97 -1.12
CA ALA A 49 0.24 -13.68 -2.22
C ALA A 49 0.11 -12.17 -2.47
N ALA A 50 -0.02 -11.38 -1.40
CA ALA A 50 -0.04 -9.93 -1.51
C ALA A 50 1.26 -9.37 -2.11
N MET A 51 2.42 -9.89 -1.71
CA MET A 51 3.72 -9.45 -2.23
C MET A 51 3.94 -9.81 -3.71
N ALA A 52 3.39 -10.93 -4.17
CA ALA A 52 3.49 -11.37 -5.56
C ALA A 52 2.59 -10.56 -6.50
N CYS A 53 1.39 -10.18 -6.04
CA CYS A 53 0.39 -9.52 -6.87
C CYS A 53 0.45 -7.98 -6.83
N GLU A 54 0.89 -7.39 -5.71
CA GLU A 54 0.82 -5.94 -5.53
C GLU A 54 2.10 -5.21 -6.00
N PRO A 55 1.95 -4.03 -6.61
CA PRO A 55 3.07 -3.15 -6.89
C PRO A 55 3.89 -2.80 -5.65
N SER A 56 5.22 -2.80 -5.79
CA SER A 56 6.17 -2.50 -4.71
C SER A 56 5.90 -1.20 -3.93
N TYR A 57 5.37 -0.16 -4.57
CA TYR A 57 5.04 1.11 -3.89
C TYR A 57 3.89 0.96 -2.88
N LYS A 58 2.92 0.06 -3.15
CA LYS A 58 1.82 -0.25 -2.24
C LYS A 58 2.33 -1.08 -1.06
N LEU A 59 3.16 -2.09 -1.35
CA LEU A 59 3.80 -2.92 -0.32
C LEU A 59 4.64 -2.08 0.66
N ARG A 60 5.34 -1.06 0.17
CA ARG A 60 6.07 -0.10 1.01
C ARG A 60 5.15 0.73 1.91
N LYS A 61 4.02 1.22 1.38
CA LYS A 61 3.02 1.96 2.18
C LYS A 61 2.39 1.10 3.28
N MET A 62 2.34 -0.21 3.06
CA MET A 62 1.84 -1.18 4.02
C MET A 62 2.89 -1.60 5.07
N GLY A 63 4.15 -1.15 4.94
CA GLY A 63 5.24 -1.59 5.82
C GLY A 63 5.69 -3.03 5.57
N VAL A 64 5.32 -3.62 4.43
CA VAL A 64 5.58 -5.03 4.10
C VAL A 64 6.90 -5.22 3.36
N ALA A 65 7.28 -4.24 2.54
CA ALA A 65 8.49 -4.27 1.75
C ALA A 65 9.48 -3.19 2.21
N VAL A 66 10.77 -3.54 2.25
CA VAL A 66 11.87 -2.63 2.56
C VAL A 66 11.93 -1.51 1.51
N ALA A 67 12.17 -0.27 1.96
CA ALA A 67 12.30 0.86 1.05
C ALA A 67 13.42 0.60 0.03
N LYS A 68 13.10 0.78 -1.26
CA LYS A 68 14.05 0.61 -2.36
C LYS A 68 15.23 1.54 -2.12
N GLN A 69 16.40 1.00 -1.78
CA GLN A 69 17.64 1.77 -1.74
C GLN A 69 17.92 2.34 -3.13
N ASP A 70 18.42 3.58 -3.13
CA ASP A 70 18.65 4.45 -4.28
C ASP A 70 18.88 3.71 -5.61
N SER A 71 17.85 3.70 -6.46
CA SER A 71 17.94 3.19 -7.82
C SER A 71 16.89 3.83 -8.70
N GLY A 72 17.33 4.49 -9.77
CA GLY A 72 16.43 4.96 -10.81
C GLY A 72 17.10 5.87 -11.83
N LYS A 73 17.57 7.05 -11.42
CA LYS A 73 18.10 8.06 -12.38
C LYS A 73 19.58 8.38 -12.21
N LYS A 74 20.07 8.53 -10.97
CA LYS A 74 21.49 8.91 -10.74
C LYS A 74 22.47 7.80 -11.16
N LYS A 75 22.20 6.53 -10.81
CA LYS A 75 23.07 5.39 -11.17
C LYS A 75 23.12 5.12 -12.68
N ASN A 76 21.97 5.12 -13.36
CA ASN A 76 21.93 4.89 -14.82
C ASN A 76 22.62 6.02 -15.61
N LYS A 77 22.53 7.26 -15.13
CA LYS A 77 23.21 8.40 -15.74
C LYS A 77 24.73 8.34 -15.52
N ALA A 78 25.19 7.78 -14.41
CA ALA A 78 26.61 7.53 -14.17
C ALA A 78 27.15 6.40 -15.06
N ALA A 79 26.42 5.29 -15.21
CA ALA A 79 26.79 4.18 -16.09
C ALA A 79 26.86 4.60 -17.57
N LYS A 80 25.95 5.47 -18.03
CA LYS A 80 25.94 5.99 -19.40
C LYS A 80 27.08 6.99 -19.70
N LYS A 81 27.78 7.52 -18.69
CA LYS A 81 28.93 8.42 -18.89
C LYS A 81 30.28 7.69 -19.01
N ILE A 82 30.29 6.39 -18.73
CA ILE A 82 31.51 5.55 -18.72
C ILE A 82 31.54 4.60 -19.94
N ALA A 83 30.48 4.61 -20.75
CA ALA A 83 30.36 3.87 -22.01
C ALA A 83 30.54 4.81 -23.22
#